data_AF-A0AAU5UYC6-F1
#
_entry.id   AF-A0AAU5UYC6-F1
#
_cell.length_a   1.000
_cell.length_b   1.000
_cell.length_c   1.000
_cell.angle_alpha   90.00
_cell.angle_beta   90.00
_cell.angle_gamma   90.00
#
_symmetry.space_group_name_H-M   'P 1'
#
loop_
_entity.id
_entity.type
_entity.pdbx_description
1 polymer ?
#
loop_
_entity_poly.entity_id
_entity_poly.type
_entity_poly.pdbx_seq_one_letter_code
_entity_poly.pdbx_strand_id
1 'polypeptide(L)'
;MWTVIDDAERPQWDLVPYESVGPLRFGMGLEDVAATMDAQGFFGSDDVLGRPHGALAQSVAFRPKGGPLYEQDVVTYHRESGELAAVAVDALRGPQVRVDGVRLIGRVPSQLEEEFVRYAENRGLERWCLIESEPQSEELGLLVRVQRASDLLLTRAFFVGDFQDWAYTLDDCVPRAEFDFR
;
A
#
# COMPACT_ATOMS: atom_id res chain seq x y z
N MET A 1 -1.08 11.17 -20.69
CA MET A 1 -1.49 9.80 -21.04
C MET A 1 -1.19 8.95 -19.83
N TRP A 2 -2.23 8.44 -19.15
CA TRP A 2 -2.05 7.57 -17.98
C TRP A 2 -1.63 6.19 -18.49
N THR A 3 -0.42 5.75 -18.13
CA THR A 3 0.10 4.45 -18.55
C THR A 3 -0.03 3.49 -17.38
N VAL A 4 -0.80 2.43 -17.56
CA VAL A 4 -0.90 1.31 -16.61
C VAL A 4 0.16 0.29 -16.99
N ILE A 5 1.02 -0.07 -16.06
CA ILE A 5 2.03 -1.11 -16.24
C ILE A 5 1.32 -2.47 -16.24
N ASP A 6 1.66 -3.33 -17.20
CA ASP A 6 1.14 -4.69 -17.27
C ASP A 6 1.55 -5.49 -16.03
N ASP A 7 0.68 -6.38 -15.56
CA ASP A 7 0.94 -7.17 -14.37
C ASP A 7 2.24 -7.98 -14.46
N ALA A 8 2.59 -8.47 -15.66
CA ALA A 8 3.81 -9.24 -15.89
C ALA A 8 5.09 -8.39 -15.80
N GLU A 9 4.97 -7.07 -15.98
CA GLU A 9 6.08 -6.12 -15.90
C GLU A 9 6.25 -5.54 -14.49
N ARG A 10 5.25 -5.72 -13.61
CA ARG A 10 5.32 -5.28 -12.22
C ARG A 10 6.25 -6.19 -11.40
N PRO A 11 7.07 -5.62 -10.49
CA PRO A 11 7.67 -6.41 -9.42
C PRO A 11 6.59 -7.15 -8.64
N GLN A 12 6.82 -8.43 -8.35
CA GLN A 12 5.86 -9.28 -7.64
C GLN A 12 6.24 -9.34 -6.17
N TRP A 13 5.33 -8.87 -5.31
CA TRP A 13 5.50 -8.78 -3.87
C TRP A 13 4.44 -9.63 -3.17
N ASP A 14 4.80 -10.17 -2.01
CA ASP A 14 3.88 -10.88 -1.13
C ASP A 14 3.67 -10.07 0.15
N LEU A 15 2.43 -10.08 0.65
CA LEU A 15 2.06 -9.57 1.96
C LEU A 15 2.25 -10.67 3.00
N VAL A 16 3.04 -10.37 4.03
CA VAL A 16 3.04 -11.11 5.30
C VAL A 16 2.43 -10.16 6.33
N PRO A 17 1.21 -10.44 6.83
CA PRO A 17 0.47 -9.55 7.72
C PRO A 17 1.31 -9.00 8.87
N TYR A 18 1.29 -7.68 9.04
CA TYR A 18 2.06 -6.91 10.04
C TYR A 18 3.58 -7.09 10.06
N GLU A 19 4.15 -7.97 9.23
CA GLU A 19 5.58 -8.21 9.16
C GLU A 19 6.23 -7.52 7.95
N SER A 20 5.67 -7.71 6.75
CA SER A 20 6.30 -7.21 5.53
C SER A 20 5.36 -7.09 4.33
N VAL A 21 5.70 -6.17 3.42
CA VAL A 21 5.11 -6.03 2.09
C VAL A 21 6.25 -6.11 1.07
N GLY A 22 6.38 -7.27 0.43
CA GLY A 22 7.51 -7.59 -0.43
C GLY A 22 8.85 -7.45 0.32
N PRO A 23 9.75 -6.56 -0.13
CA PRO A 23 11.06 -6.39 0.48
C PRO A 23 11.02 -5.52 1.76
N LEU A 24 9.95 -4.75 1.96
CA LEU A 24 9.81 -3.82 3.08
C LEU A 24 9.27 -4.53 4.32
N ARG A 25 9.94 -4.33 5.47
CA ARG A 25 9.51 -4.88 6.77
C ARG A 25 9.03 -3.78 7.68
N PHE A 26 7.87 -3.95 8.31
CA PHE A 26 7.40 -2.97 9.28
C PHE A 26 8.37 -2.87 10.47
N GLY A 27 8.53 -1.66 11.00
CA GLY A 27 9.51 -1.33 12.05
C GLY A 27 10.92 -1.01 11.53
N MET A 28 11.22 -1.22 10.24
CA MET A 28 12.55 -0.89 9.70
C MET A 28 12.77 0.63 9.66
N GLY A 29 14.01 1.09 9.86
CA GLY A 29 14.35 2.51 9.86
C GLY A 29 14.32 3.14 8.47
N LEU A 30 14.23 4.47 8.41
CA LEU A 30 14.18 5.23 7.16
C LEU A 30 15.36 4.93 6.20
N GLU A 31 16.57 4.84 6.72
CA GLU A 31 17.76 4.51 5.92
C GLU A 31 17.71 3.08 5.36
N ASP A 32 17.24 2.13 6.17
CA ASP A 32 17.07 0.74 5.75
C ASP A 32 15.99 0.62 4.67
N VAL A 33 14.90 1.40 4.77
CA VAL A 33 13.87 1.48 3.72
C VAL A 33 14.50 1.97 2.43
N ALA A 34 15.22 3.09 2.50
CA ALA A 34 15.85 3.68 1.33
C ALA A 34 16.85 2.70 0.66
N ALA A 35 17.69 2.04 1.45
CA ALA A 35 18.64 1.05 0.94
C ALA A 35 17.95 -0.18 0.32
N THR A 36 16.88 -0.65 0.95
CA THR A 36 16.08 -1.79 0.46
C THR A 36 15.42 -1.43 -0.86
N MET A 37 14.79 -0.26 -0.95
CA MET A 37 14.14 0.22 -2.17
C MET A 37 15.16 0.49 -3.29
N ASP A 38 16.33 1.04 -2.96
CA ASP A 38 17.41 1.26 -3.92
C ASP A 38 17.90 -0.04 -4.57
N ALA A 39 18.05 -1.10 -3.77
CA ALA A 39 18.41 -2.44 -4.22
C ALA A 39 17.33 -3.07 -5.12
N GLN A 40 16.07 -2.67 -4.95
CA GLN A 40 14.95 -3.08 -5.79
C GLN A 40 14.79 -2.23 -7.06
N GLY A 41 15.71 -1.29 -7.29
CA GLY A 41 15.69 -0.42 -8.47
C GLY A 41 14.77 0.78 -8.33
N PHE A 42 14.29 1.09 -7.12
CA PHE A 42 13.53 2.31 -6.83
C PHE A 42 14.46 3.44 -6.37
N PHE A 43 13.98 4.67 -6.50
CA PHE A 43 14.61 5.87 -6.00
C PHE A 43 13.60 6.63 -5.13
N GLY A 44 14.00 6.91 -3.89
CA GLY A 44 13.19 7.68 -2.95
C GLY A 44 13.36 9.18 -3.16
N SER A 45 12.26 9.92 -3.15
CA SER A 45 12.25 11.36 -2.89
C SER A 45 11.53 11.58 -1.58
N ASP A 46 12.25 12.11 -0.60
CA ASP A 46 11.66 12.48 0.68
C ASP A 46 10.57 13.52 0.46
N ASP A 47 9.38 13.24 0.98
CA ASP A 47 8.31 14.22 1.08
C ASP A 47 7.93 14.34 2.55
N VAL A 48 8.18 15.52 3.13
CA VAL A 48 7.74 15.75 4.50
C VAL A 48 6.22 15.81 4.46
N LEU A 49 5.58 14.80 5.06
CA LEU A 49 4.13 14.80 5.33
C LEU A 49 3.75 16.21 5.78
N GLY A 50 3.02 16.94 4.93
CA GLY A 50 2.81 18.39 5.14
C GLY A 50 2.23 18.71 6.52
N ARG A 51 1.48 17.75 7.10
CA ARG A 51 1.21 17.66 8.54
C ARG A 51 1.28 16.18 8.97
N PRO A 52 1.77 15.90 10.19
CA PRO A 52 1.64 14.57 10.79
C PRO A 52 0.18 14.11 10.81
N HIS A 53 -0.04 12.80 10.64
CA HIS A 53 -1.33 12.15 10.74
C HIS A 53 -1.27 11.06 11.82
N GLY A 54 -1.90 11.31 12.98
CA GLY A 54 -1.75 10.43 14.13
C GLY A 54 -0.27 10.31 14.52
N ALA A 55 0.24 9.08 14.56
CA ALA A 55 1.65 8.80 14.84
C ALA A 55 2.56 8.87 13.61
N LEU A 56 2.02 9.02 12.40
CA LEU A 56 2.79 9.12 11.16
C LEU A 56 3.31 10.54 10.98
N ALA A 57 4.63 10.69 10.91
CA ALA A 57 5.32 11.99 10.88
C ALA A 57 6.04 12.26 9.56
N GLN A 58 6.44 11.22 8.83
CA GLN A 58 7.21 11.36 7.59
C GLN A 58 6.70 10.40 6.52
N SER A 59 6.89 10.77 5.25
CA SER A 59 6.61 9.91 4.11
C SER A 59 7.78 9.93 3.12
N VAL A 60 7.96 8.83 2.40
CA VAL A 60 8.90 8.79 1.27
C VAL A 60 8.21 8.20 0.07
N ALA A 61 8.20 8.94 -1.03
CA ALA A 61 7.68 8.45 -2.29
C ALA A 61 8.81 7.78 -3.08
N PHE A 62 8.56 6.56 -3.52
CA PHE A 62 9.47 5.75 -4.31
C PHE A 62 8.95 5.58 -5.73
N ARG A 63 9.88 5.66 -6.67
CA ARG A 63 9.63 5.47 -8.09
C ARG A 63 10.76 4.69 -8.75
N PRO A 64 10.54 3.98 -9.86
CA PRO A 64 11.60 3.29 -10.58
C PRO A 64 12.73 4.25 -10.98
N LYS A 65 13.98 3.79 -10.89
CA LYS A 65 15.15 4.55 -11.34
C LYS A 65 15.00 4.91 -12.82
N GLY A 66 15.06 6.20 -13.14
CA GLY A 66 14.87 6.72 -14.49
C GLY A 66 13.41 7.00 -14.88
N GLY A 67 12.45 6.75 -13.99
CA GLY A 67 11.05 7.16 -14.17
C GLY A 67 10.84 8.68 -14.05
N PRO A 68 9.67 9.20 -14.45
CA PRO A 68 9.25 10.59 -14.22
C PRO A 68 9.23 11.00 -12.74
N LEU A 69 9.48 12.29 -12.45
CA LEU A 69 9.62 12.82 -11.07
C LEU A 69 8.32 12.90 -10.27
N TYR A 70 7.18 12.93 -10.95
CA TYR A 70 5.87 13.05 -10.31
C TYR A 70 5.23 11.69 -9.99
N GLU A 71 5.90 10.57 -10.31
CA GLU A 71 5.37 9.23 -10.07
C GLU A 71 5.68 8.77 -8.65
N GLN A 72 4.70 8.12 -8.02
CA GLN A 72 4.74 7.64 -6.64
C GLN A 72 4.23 6.20 -6.61
N ASP A 73 5.04 5.27 -7.12
CA ASP A 73 4.66 3.87 -7.29
C ASP A 73 4.45 3.17 -5.94
N VAL A 74 5.26 3.55 -4.95
CA VAL A 74 5.16 3.12 -3.56
C VAL A 74 5.39 4.34 -2.66
N VAL A 75 4.56 4.52 -1.63
CA VAL A 75 4.78 5.55 -0.60
C VAL A 75 4.92 4.85 0.72
N THR A 76 6.00 5.13 1.45
CA THR A 76 6.17 4.64 2.81
C THR A 76 5.82 5.73 3.80
N TYR A 77 5.25 5.33 4.94
CA TYR A 77 4.91 6.21 6.04
C TYR A 77 5.63 5.75 7.30
N HIS A 78 6.24 6.71 7.98
CA HIS A 78 7.11 6.47 9.12
C HIS A 78 6.59 7.21 10.35
N ARG A 79 6.79 6.61 11.52
CA ARG A 79 6.53 7.29 12.80
C ARG A 79 7.58 8.36 13.06
N GLU A 80 7.34 9.19 14.09
CA GLU A 80 8.30 10.19 14.54
C GLU A 80 9.66 9.59 14.95
N SER A 81 9.67 8.35 15.42
CA SER A 81 10.87 7.54 15.70
C SER A 81 11.65 7.11 14.44
N GLY A 82 11.09 7.29 13.24
CA GLY A 82 11.69 6.93 11.95
C GLY A 82 11.38 5.52 11.45
N GLU A 83 10.66 4.72 12.24
CA GLU A 83 10.30 3.34 11.89
C GLU A 83 9.14 3.29 10.89
N LEU A 84 9.23 2.38 9.92
CA LEU A 84 8.21 2.14 8.91
C LEU A 84 6.93 1.59 9.54
N ALA A 85 5.82 2.32 9.40
CA ALA A 85 4.53 1.95 9.97
C ALA A 85 3.47 1.61 8.91
N ALA A 86 3.55 2.20 7.73
CA ALA A 86 2.62 1.88 6.65
C ALA A 86 3.26 2.01 5.26
N VAL A 87 2.66 1.32 4.28
CA VAL A 87 3.07 1.32 2.87
C VAL A 87 1.83 1.46 2.00
N ALA A 88 1.80 2.47 1.13
CA ALA A 88 0.81 2.59 0.07
C ALA A 88 1.44 2.16 -1.27
N VAL A 89 0.66 1.49 -2.10
CA VAL A 89 1.09 0.99 -3.42
C VAL A 89 0.12 1.47 -4.50
N ASP A 90 0.63 2.19 -5.50
CA ASP A 90 -0.16 2.81 -6.58
C ASP A 90 -0.80 1.77 -7.53
N ALA A 91 -2.03 2.03 -7.96
CA ALA A 91 -2.78 1.10 -8.82
C ALA A 91 -2.18 0.96 -10.22
N LEU A 92 -1.59 2.02 -10.78
CA LEU A 92 -1.18 2.08 -12.18
C LEU A 92 0.23 1.54 -12.39
N ARG A 93 1.11 1.72 -11.41
CA ARG A 93 2.54 1.44 -11.56
C ARG A 93 3.17 0.69 -10.41
N GLY A 94 2.53 0.70 -9.25
CA GLY A 94 3.04 0.01 -8.07
C GLY A 94 3.28 -1.48 -8.31
N PRO A 95 4.17 -2.11 -7.53
CA PRO A 95 4.36 -3.56 -7.54
C PRO A 95 3.04 -4.30 -7.37
N GLN A 96 2.93 -5.48 -7.98
CA GLN A 96 1.79 -6.35 -7.73
C GLN A 96 1.97 -7.02 -6.37
N VAL A 97 1.12 -6.67 -5.41
CA VAL A 97 1.14 -7.29 -4.08
C VAL A 97 0.10 -8.40 -4.01
N ARG A 98 0.48 -9.55 -3.45
CA ARG A 98 -0.38 -10.71 -3.27
C ARG A 98 -0.54 -11.06 -1.80
N VAL A 99 -1.72 -11.55 -1.43
CA VAL A 99 -1.95 -12.24 -0.16
C VAL A 99 -2.45 -13.64 -0.46
N ASP A 100 -1.68 -14.66 -0.10
CA ASP A 100 -2.04 -16.07 -0.33
C ASP A 100 -2.47 -16.36 -1.79
N GLY A 101 -1.84 -15.70 -2.76
CA GLY A 101 -2.13 -15.82 -4.19
C GLY A 101 -3.19 -14.86 -4.74
N VAL A 102 -3.97 -14.18 -3.89
CA VAL A 102 -4.91 -13.14 -4.30
C VAL A 102 -4.14 -11.87 -4.66
N ARG A 103 -4.22 -11.45 -5.93
CA ARG A 103 -3.58 -10.21 -6.41
C ARG A 103 -4.39 -8.98 -6.03
N LEU A 104 -3.76 -7.98 -5.42
CA LEU A 104 -4.41 -6.81 -4.82
C LEU A 104 -4.32 -5.52 -5.66
N ILE A 105 -3.27 -5.35 -6.47
CA ILE A 105 -2.96 -4.08 -7.13
C ILE A 105 -3.36 -4.12 -8.61
N GLY A 106 -3.87 -3.00 -9.13
CA GLY A 106 -4.20 -2.85 -10.54
C GLY A 106 -5.37 -3.75 -11.00
N ARG A 107 -6.21 -4.22 -10.08
CA ARG A 107 -7.37 -5.06 -10.38
C ARG A 107 -8.60 -4.21 -10.64
N VAL A 108 -9.56 -4.77 -11.37
CA VAL A 108 -10.93 -4.22 -11.41
C VAL A 108 -11.55 -4.43 -10.02
N PRO A 109 -12.12 -3.38 -9.37
CA PRO A 109 -12.62 -3.49 -8.00
C PRO A 109 -13.59 -4.63 -7.77
N SER A 110 -14.59 -4.81 -8.64
CA SER A 110 -15.59 -5.89 -8.52
C SER A 110 -14.99 -7.29 -8.62
N GLN A 111 -13.91 -7.47 -9.38
CA GLN A 111 -13.22 -8.76 -9.47
C GLN A 111 -12.41 -9.06 -8.21
N LEU A 112 -11.77 -8.03 -7.64
CA LEU A 112 -11.03 -8.19 -6.39
C LEU A 112 -11.98 -8.40 -5.21
N GLU A 113 -13.09 -7.68 -5.16
CA GLU A 113 -14.14 -7.87 -4.15
C GLU A 113 -14.61 -9.33 -4.10
N GLU A 114 -15.02 -9.89 -5.24
CA GLU A 114 -15.50 -11.27 -5.30
C GLU A 114 -14.42 -12.28 -4.88
N GLU A 115 -13.17 -12.08 -5.31
CA GLU A 115 -12.05 -12.96 -4.95
C GLU A 115 -11.69 -12.84 -3.46
N PHE A 116 -11.72 -11.62 -2.91
CA PHE A 116 -11.40 -11.35 -1.52
C PHE A 116 -12.46 -11.93 -0.57
N VAL A 117 -13.74 -11.79 -0.89
CA VAL A 117 -14.83 -12.39 -0.10
C VAL A 117 -14.62 -13.90 0.01
N ARG A 118 -14.39 -14.59 -1.11
CA ARG A 118 -14.12 -16.03 -1.10
C ARG A 118 -12.87 -16.37 -0.29
N TYR A 119 -11.81 -15.57 -0.45
CA TYR A 119 -10.57 -15.76 0.31
C TYR A 119 -10.81 -15.63 1.81
N ALA A 120 -11.50 -14.58 2.25
CA ALA A 120 -11.79 -14.30 3.64
C ALA A 120 -12.67 -15.39 4.27
N GLU A 121 -13.70 -15.86 3.57
CA GLU A 121 -14.54 -16.98 3.99
C GLU A 121 -13.72 -18.28 4.10
N ASN A 122 -12.88 -18.60 3.11
CA ASN A 122 -12.07 -19.82 3.11
C ASN A 122 -10.99 -19.83 4.19
N ARG A 123 -10.43 -18.66 4.53
CA ARG A 123 -9.44 -18.50 5.59
C ARG A 123 -10.07 -18.29 6.97
N GLY A 124 -11.38 -18.08 7.03
CA GLY A 124 -12.09 -17.82 8.29
C GLY A 124 -11.69 -16.51 8.94
N LEU A 125 -11.40 -15.48 8.14
CA LEU A 125 -11.14 -14.13 8.66
C LEU A 125 -12.42 -13.62 9.35
N GLU A 126 -12.28 -13.07 10.54
CA GLU A 126 -13.39 -12.56 11.36
C GLU A 126 -13.50 -11.03 11.29
N ARG A 127 -12.38 -10.32 11.11
CA ARG A 127 -12.27 -8.86 11.10
C ARG A 127 -11.93 -8.33 9.72
N TRP A 128 -12.88 -8.47 8.81
CA TRP A 128 -12.84 -7.89 7.48
C TRP A 128 -14.21 -7.34 7.08
N CYS A 129 -14.21 -6.35 6.19
CA CYS A 129 -15.43 -5.77 5.65
C CYS A 129 -15.21 -5.24 4.23
N LEU A 130 -16.30 -4.88 3.57
CA LEU A 130 -16.30 -4.13 2.31
C LEU A 130 -16.89 -2.75 2.61
N ILE A 131 -16.08 -1.70 2.45
CA ILE A 131 -16.56 -0.32 2.55
C ILE A 131 -16.58 0.25 1.13
N GLU A 132 -17.75 0.62 0.62
CA GLU A 132 -17.89 1.13 -0.77
C GLU A 132 -17.30 0.17 -1.84
N SER A 133 -17.35 -1.15 -1.60
CA SER A 133 -16.71 -2.19 -2.45
C SER A 133 -15.18 -2.24 -2.36
N GLU A 134 -14.60 -1.62 -1.33
CA GLU A 134 -13.18 -1.65 -1.02
C GLU A 134 -12.93 -2.64 0.15
N PRO A 135 -12.26 -3.78 -0.10
CA PRO A 135 -11.89 -4.70 0.96
C PRO A 135 -10.99 -4.09 2.03
N GLN A 136 -11.35 -4.30 3.28
CA GLN A 136 -10.52 -3.99 4.44
C GLN A 136 -10.41 -5.21 5.33
N SER A 137 -9.24 -5.44 5.91
CA SER A 137 -9.04 -6.48 6.91
C SER A 137 -8.05 -6.01 7.97
N GLU A 138 -8.54 -5.92 9.20
CA GLU A 138 -7.67 -5.62 10.33
C GLU A 138 -6.63 -6.72 10.49
N GLU A 139 -7.04 -8.00 10.44
CA GLU A 139 -6.16 -9.18 10.59
C GLU A 139 -4.98 -9.22 9.60
N LEU A 140 -5.12 -8.57 8.45
CA LEU A 140 -4.07 -8.48 7.44
C LEU A 140 -3.32 -7.15 7.46
N GLY A 141 -3.79 -6.16 8.23
CA GLY A 141 -3.32 -4.78 8.16
C GLY A 141 -3.53 -4.18 6.77
N LEU A 142 -4.65 -4.49 6.10
CA LEU A 142 -4.87 -4.21 4.68
C LEU A 142 -6.12 -3.33 4.47
N LEU A 143 -5.94 -2.21 3.77
CA LEU A 143 -7.03 -1.50 3.10
C LEU A 143 -6.78 -1.52 1.59
N VAL A 144 -7.66 -2.16 0.85
CA VAL A 144 -7.78 -1.92 -0.58
C VAL A 144 -8.46 -0.57 -0.76
N ARG A 145 -8.04 0.20 -1.76
CA ARG A 145 -8.73 1.41 -2.18
C ARG A 145 -8.85 1.46 -3.69
N VAL A 146 -9.69 2.34 -4.19
CA VAL A 146 -9.88 2.55 -5.61
C VAL A 146 -9.19 3.82 -6.08
N GLN A 147 -8.54 3.74 -7.22
CA GLN A 147 -7.89 4.86 -7.90
C GLN A 147 -8.43 4.99 -9.33
N ARG A 148 -8.86 6.19 -9.68
CA ARG A 148 -9.33 6.50 -11.01
C ARG A 148 -8.20 7.03 -11.89
N ALA A 149 -8.04 6.42 -13.06
CA ALA A 149 -7.12 6.88 -14.09
C ALA A 149 -7.87 7.00 -15.42
N SER A 150 -8.34 8.22 -15.71
CA SER A 150 -9.25 8.48 -16.83
C SER A 150 -10.53 7.64 -16.71
N ASP A 151 -10.72 6.66 -17.60
CA ASP A 151 -11.89 5.78 -17.64
C ASP A 151 -11.65 4.45 -16.93
N LEU A 152 -10.43 4.24 -16.43
CA LEU A 152 -10.07 3.04 -15.68
C LEU A 152 -10.27 3.28 -14.18
N LEU A 153 -10.86 2.29 -13.54
CA LEU A 153 -11.03 2.22 -12.10
C LEU A 153 -10.27 0.99 -11.62
N LEU A 154 -9.16 1.20 -10.90
CA LEU A 154 -8.22 0.16 -10.54
C LEU A 154 -7.95 0.16 -9.04
N THR A 155 -7.61 -1.00 -8.49
CA THR A 155 -7.32 -1.14 -7.07
C THR A 155 -5.89 -0.72 -6.74
N ARG A 156 -5.75 0.08 -5.68
CA ARG A 156 -4.51 0.33 -4.94
C ARG A 156 -4.65 -0.30 -3.56
N ALA A 157 -3.57 -0.36 -2.79
CA ALA A 157 -3.65 -0.83 -1.41
C ALA A 157 -2.79 0.00 -0.47
N PHE A 158 -3.24 0.05 0.77
CA PHE A 158 -2.56 0.62 1.92
C PHE A 158 -2.38 -0.49 2.95
N PHE A 159 -1.13 -0.73 3.34
CA PHE A 159 -0.73 -1.77 4.27
C PHE A 159 -0.19 -1.13 5.54
N VAL A 160 -0.56 -1.67 6.69
CA VAL A 160 -0.18 -1.15 8.00
C VAL A 160 0.53 -2.25 8.78
N GLY A 161 1.63 -1.87 9.44
CA GLY A 161 2.26 -2.70 10.46
C GLY A 161 1.37 -2.83 11.69
N ASP A 162 1.88 -3.42 12.77
CA ASP A 162 1.14 -3.43 14.02
C ASP A 162 0.80 -1.99 14.44
N PHE A 163 -0.50 -1.70 14.50
CA PHE A 163 -1.02 -0.35 14.76
C PHE A 163 -1.70 -0.22 16.12
N GLN A 164 -1.78 -1.31 16.89
CA GLN A 164 -2.55 -1.34 18.13
C GLN A 164 -2.00 -0.42 19.23
N ASP A 165 -0.71 -0.04 19.15
CA ASP A 165 -0.08 0.89 20.08
C ASP A 165 -0.26 2.37 19.70
N TRP A 166 -0.71 2.69 18.49
CA TRP A 166 -0.73 4.08 18.00
C TRP A 166 -2.00 4.50 17.23
N ALA A 167 -2.89 3.59 16.87
CA ALA A 167 -4.17 3.86 16.24
C ALA A 167 -5.27 2.97 16.86
N TYR A 168 -6.53 3.44 16.80
CA TYR A 168 -7.67 2.66 17.32
C TYR A 168 -8.25 1.73 16.25
N THR A 169 -8.28 2.19 15.01
CA THR A 169 -8.79 1.45 13.86
C THR A 169 -7.81 1.55 12.69
N LEU A 170 -7.99 0.64 11.74
CA LEU A 170 -7.23 0.63 10.50
C LEU A 170 -7.42 1.93 9.70
N ASP A 171 -8.62 2.53 9.72
CA ASP A 171 -8.90 3.81 9.05
C ASP A 171 -8.17 5.00 9.68
N ASP A 172 -7.90 4.96 11.00
CA ASP A 172 -7.11 6.00 11.70
C ASP A 172 -5.63 6.03 11.27
N CYS A 173 -5.20 5.01 10.53
CA CYS A 173 -3.83 4.90 10.03
C CYS A 173 -3.64 5.63 8.70
N VAL A 174 -4.71 6.02 8.00
CA VAL A 174 -4.66 6.44 6.60
C VAL A 174 -4.58 7.97 6.49
N PRO A 175 -3.43 8.54 6.07
CA PRO A 175 -3.29 9.99 5.94
C PRO A 175 -4.27 10.57 4.92
N ARG A 176 -4.68 11.83 5.13
CA ARG A 176 -5.62 12.52 4.23
C ARG A 176 -5.20 12.49 2.75
N ALA A 177 -3.91 12.58 2.47
CA ALA A 177 -3.36 12.53 1.11
C ALA A 177 -3.79 11.27 0.35
N GLU A 178 -4.01 10.15 1.04
CA GLU A 178 -4.44 8.89 0.44
C GLU A 178 -5.88 8.92 -0.08
N PHE A 179 -6.69 9.92 0.33
CA PHE A 179 -8.07 10.11 -0.15
C PHE A 179 -8.17 10.98 -1.40
N ASP A 180 -7.10 11.68 -1.78
CA ASP A 180 -7.11 12.62 -2.92
C ASP A 180 -6.98 11.91 -4.28
N PHE A 181 -6.79 10.58 -4.30
CA PHE A 181 -6.64 9.74 -5.49
C PHE A 181 -7.96 9.19 -6.08
N ARG A 182 -9.12 9.71 -5.63
CA ARG A 182 -10.47 9.30 -6.06
C ARG A 182 -10.86 9.80 -7.45
#